data_AF-A0A4Y4KGA2-F1
#
_entry.id   AF-A0A4Y4KGA2-F1
#
_cell.length_a   1.000
_cell.length_b   1.000
_cell.length_c   1.000
_cell.angle_alpha   90.00
_cell.angle_beta   90.00
_cell.angle_gamma   90.00
#
_symmetry.space_group_name_H-M   'P 1'
#
loop_
_entity.id
_entity.type
_entity.pdbx_description
1 polymer ?
#
loop_
_entity_poly.entity_id
_entity_poly.type
_entity_poly.pdbx_seq_one_letter_code
_entity_poly.pdbx_strand_id
1 'polypeptide(L)'
;MASIRKRERKDSSAIYQVRWLQGGRGGNWETEKFGDETAANQFKKLVDAHGQQWPPGWVKGKGFVEEPTAPGDMPLLAWAHRYVDRLTGIDERTRQDYRRDVDNHFSIIRHTRPDGTVVDATIGNVAADDIQDWVRAEEKGERWVRMVSRSCARRASRAACEALRRPARS
;
A
#
# COMPACT_ATOMS: atom_id res chain seq x y z
N MET A 1 -2.20 29.67 -9.40
CA MET A 1 -1.73 29.95 -8.03
C MET A 1 -2.94 29.97 -7.13
N ALA A 2 -2.88 29.24 -6.01
CA ALA A 2 -3.98 29.19 -5.06
C ALA A 2 -4.04 30.48 -4.21
N SER A 3 -5.24 30.90 -3.84
CA SER A 3 -5.51 32.11 -3.05
C SER A 3 -6.50 31.80 -1.94
N ILE A 4 -6.39 32.47 -0.80
CA ILE A 4 -7.31 32.31 0.33
C ILE A 4 -8.24 33.52 0.38
N ARG A 5 -9.54 33.27 0.51
CA ARG A 5 -10.56 34.28 0.79
C ARG A 5 -11.18 34.03 2.14
N LYS A 6 -10.99 34.95 3.08
CA LYS A 6 -11.70 34.96 4.36
C LYS A 6 -13.11 35.55 4.16
N ARG A 7 -14.13 34.89 4.69
CA ARG A 7 -15.48 35.43 4.84
C ARG A 7 -15.93 35.25 6.28
N GLU A 8 -16.30 36.36 6.90
CA GLU A 8 -16.88 36.38 8.24
C GLU A 8 -18.39 36.16 8.14
N ARG A 9 -18.92 35.23 8.92
CA ARG A 9 -20.37 35.02 9.02
C ARG A 9 -20.95 35.93 10.10
N LYS A 10 -22.26 36.16 10.00
CA LYS A 10 -23.09 36.87 11.00
C LYS A 10 -22.97 36.28 12.41
N ASP A 11 -22.58 35.01 12.51
CA ASP A 11 -22.40 34.23 13.74
C ASP A 11 -20.95 34.24 14.26
N SER A 12 -20.14 35.23 13.85
CA SER A 12 -18.71 35.38 14.21
C SER A 12 -17.77 34.23 13.78
N SER A 13 -18.29 33.18 13.14
CA SER A 13 -17.48 32.11 12.54
C SER A 13 -16.82 32.59 11.25
N ALA A 14 -15.49 32.47 11.16
CA ALA A 14 -14.74 32.75 9.94
C ALA A 14 -14.70 31.49 9.06
N ILE A 15 -14.97 31.67 7.76
CA ILE A 15 -14.76 30.63 6.74
C ILE A 15 -13.61 31.08 5.84
N TYR A 16 -12.63 30.20 5.68
CA TYR A 16 -11.49 30.37 4.81
C TYR A 16 -11.71 29.55 3.55
N GLN A 17 -11.86 30.21 2.40
CA GLN A 17 -12.05 29.56 1.11
C GLN A 17 -10.75 29.59 0.31
N VAL A 18 -10.19 28.43 0.00
CA VAL A 18 -9.06 28.30 -0.92
C VAL A 18 -9.59 28.22 -2.34
N ARG A 19 -9.07 29.07 -3.24
CA ARG A 19 -9.47 29.17 -4.66
C ARG A 19 -8.28 29.06 -5.57
N TRP A 20 -8.35 28.16 -6.56
CA TRP A 20 -7.28 27.96 -7.55
C TRP A 20 -7.88 27.61 -8.91
N LEU A 21 -7.02 27.59 -9.93
CA LEU A 21 -7.37 27.26 -11.31
C LEU A 21 -6.83 25.87 -11.61
N GLN A 22 -7.71 24.87 -11.67
CA GLN A 22 -7.32 23.47 -11.83
C GLN A 22 -6.81 23.19 -13.23
N GLY A 23 -5.58 22.69 -13.34
CA GLY A 23 -4.91 22.47 -14.63
C GLY A 23 -4.22 23.72 -15.20
N GLY A 24 -4.10 24.80 -14.42
CA GLY A 24 -3.36 25.99 -14.84
C GLY A 24 -4.10 26.86 -15.86
N ARG A 25 -3.36 27.51 -16.77
CA ARG A 25 -3.90 28.53 -17.69
C ARG A 25 -4.83 27.88 -18.72
N GLY A 26 -6.14 28.08 -18.56
CA GLY A 26 -7.19 27.42 -19.35
C GLY A 26 -8.05 26.43 -18.55
N GLY A 27 -7.72 26.24 -17.27
CA GLY A 27 -8.44 25.38 -16.35
C GLY A 27 -9.73 25.95 -15.77
N ASN A 28 -10.45 25.12 -15.02
CA ASN A 28 -11.65 25.51 -14.29
C ASN A 28 -11.31 26.06 -12.90
N TRP A 29 -12.11 27.00 -12.41
CA TRP A 29 -11.95 27.51 -11.05
C TRP A 29 -12.50 26.50 -10.04
N GLU A 30 -11.64 26.01 -9.16
CA GLU A 30 -12.02 25.16 -8.05
C GLU A 30 -11.92 25.89 -6.71
N THR A 31 -12.73 25.43 -5.76
CA THR A 31 -12.78 26.01 -4.42
C THR A 31 -12.98 24.96 -3.34
N GLU A 32 -12.27 25.14 -2.23
CA GLU A 32 -12.43 24.34 -1.00
C GLU A 32 -12.63 25.28 0.21
N LYS A 33 -13.46 24.87 1.18
CA LYS A 33 -13.81 25.69 2.34
C LYS A 33 -13.29 25.05 3.62
N PHE A 34 -12.72 25.88 4.49
CA PHE A 34 -12.18 25.49 5.79
C PHE A 34 -12.77 26.39 6.88
N GLY A 35 -12.96 25.84 8.07
CA GLY A 35 -13.32 26.61 9.27
C GLY A 35 -12.11 27.24 9.96
N ASP A 36 -10.90 26.82 9.61
CA ASP A 36 -9.65 27.26 10.21
C ASP A 36 -8.67 27.82 9.16
N GLU A 37 -7.95 28.88 9.53
CA GLU A 37 -6.98 29.56 8.68
C GLU A 37 -5.72 28.71 8.48
N THR A 38 -5.31 27.98 9.52
CA THR A 38 -4.11 27.13 9.47
C THR A 38 -4.33 25.98 8.49
N ALA A 39 -5.48 25.31 8.57
CA ALA A 39 -5.89 24.27 7.62
C ALA A 39 -5.95 24.79 6.17
N ALA A 40 -6.52 25.99 5.95
CA ALA A 40 -6.57 26.59 4.62
C ALA A 40 -5.17 26.88 4.05
N ASN A 41 -4.25 27.35 4.88
CA ASN A 41 -2.86 27.61 4.50
C ASN A 41 -2.09 26.32 4.17
N GLN A 42 -2.30 25.24 4.94
CA GLN A 42 -1.70 23.94 4.65
C GLN A 42 -2.22 23.38 3.32
N PHE A 43 -3.53 23.41 3.09
CA PHE A 43 -4.11 22.96 1.84
C PHE A 43 -3.64 23.78 0.63
N LYS A 44 -3.54 25.11 0.77
CA LYS A 44 -2.95 25.98 -0.26
C LYS A 44 -1.54 25.52 -0.66
N LYS A 45 -0.67 25.22 0.31
CA LYS A 45 0.69 24.73 0.05
C LYS A 45 0.68 23.40 -0.70
N LEU A 46 -0.23 22.49 -0.37
CA LEU A 46 -0.39 21.22 -1.08
C LEU A 46 -0.83 21.45 -2.53
N VAL A 47 -1.86 22.26 -2.77
CA VAL A 47 -2.31 22.61 -4.14
C VAL A 47 -1.20 23.27 -4.96
N ASP A 48 -0.41 24.15 -4.34
CA ASP A 48 0.72 24.78 -5.01
C ASP A 48 1.84 23.77 -5.33
N ALA A 49 2.13 22.83 -4.43
CA ALA A 49 3.11 21.75 -4.65
C ALA A 49 2.66 20.75 -5.73
N HIS A 50 1.37 20.47 -5.83
CA HIS A 50 0.78 19.56 -6.82
C HIS A 50 0.40 20.27 -8.14
N GLY A 51 1.05 21.38 -8.48
CA GLY A 51 0.89 22.02 -9.79
C GLY A 51 -0.53 22.56 -10.03
N GLN A 52 -1.20 23.05 -8.99
CA GLN A 52 -2.59 23.54 -9.05
C GLN A 52 -3.61 22.41 -9.34
N GLN A 53 -3.30 21.19 -8.94
CA GLN A 53 -4.23 20.06 -8.97
C GLN A 53 -4.69 19.70 -7.57
N TRP A 54 -5.75 18.89 -7.48
CA TRP A 54 -6.14 18.30 -6.21
C TRP A 54 -5.00 17.45 -5.65
N PRO A 55 -4.68 17.57 -4.35
CA PRO A 55 -3.75 16.66 -3.72
C PRO A 55 -4.24 15.21 -3.85
N PRO A 56 -3.37 14.23 -4.13
CA PRO A 56 -3.74 12.83 -4.19
C PRO A 56 -4.39 12.36 -2.88
N GLY A 57 -5.51 11.63 -2.97
CA GLY A 57 -6.25 11.14 -1.79
C GLY A 57 -7.10 12.20 -1.06
N TRP A 58 -7.13 13.44 -1.57
CA TRP A 58 -7.99 14.48 -1.01
C TRP A 58 -9.41 14.40 -1.57
N VAL A 59 -10.40 14.22 -0.70
CA VAL A 59 -11.82 14.24 -1.06
C VAL A 59 -12.43 15.58 -0.66
N LYS A 60 -13.02 16.28 -1.63
CA LYS A 60 -13.70 17.58 -1.43
C LYS A 60 -14.68 17.54 -0.25
N GLY A 61 -14.51 18.46 0.70
CA GLY A 61 -15.32 18.57 1.91
C GLY A 61 -15.07 17.51 2.99
N LYS A 62 -14.22 16.52 2.75
CA LYS A 62 -13.87 15.47 3.73
C LYS A 62 -12.39 15.50 4.13
N GLY A 63 -11.50 16.02 3.28
CA GLY A 63 -10.06 16.03 3.53
C GLY A 63 -9.37 14.76 3.03
N PHE A 64 -8.21 14.42 3.61
CA PHE A 64 -7.62 13.10 3.46
C PHE A 64 -8.49 12.09 4.19
N VAL A 65 -9.24 11.29 3.44
CA VAL A 65 -10.04 10.21 4.01
C VAL A 65 -9.14 8.99 4.02
N GLU A 66 -8.82 8.47 5.21
CA GLU A 66 -8.36 7.09 5.31
C GLU A 66 -9.46 6.21 4.72
N GLU A 67 -9.11 5.40 3.72
CA GLU A 67 -10.06 4.46 3.13
C GLU A 67 -10.71 3.67 4.26
N PRO A 68 -12.05 3.62 4.31
CA PRO A 68 -12.73 2.93 5.40
C PRO A 68 -12.27 1.48 5.41
N THR A 69 -11.56 1.07 6.46
CA THR A 69 -11.18 -0.33 6.69
C THR A 69 -12.46 -1.16 6.57
N ALA A 70 -12.52 -2.00 5.54
CA ALA A 70 -13.71 -2.82 5.32
C ALA A 70 -13.94 -3.65 6.60
N PRO A 71 -15.15 -3.64 7.20
CA PRO A 71 -15.40 -4.43 8.39
C PRO A 71 -15.17 -5.90 8.08
N GLY A 72 -14.19 -6.51 8.76
CA GLY A 72 -13.74 -7.88 8.50
C GLY A 72 -12.48 -8.00 7.64
N ASP A 73 -11.83 -6.89 7.27
CA ASP A 73 -10.55 -6.94 6.58
C ASP A 73 -9.47 -7.65 7.42
N MET A 74 -8.66 -8.47 6.77
CA MET A 74 -7.59 -9.23 7.38
C MET A 74 -6.54 -9.60 6.33
N PRO A 75 -5.31 -9.94 6.75
CA PRO A 75 -4.25 -10.35 5.82
C PRO A 75 -4.70 -11.51 4.93
N LEU A 76 -4.43 -11.39 3.62
CA LEU A 76 -4.86 -12.37 2.61
C LEU A 76 -4.38 -13.79 2.96
N LEU A 77 -3.14 -13.92 3.42
CA LEU A 77 -2.53 -15.20 3.79
C LEU A 77 -3.25 -15.86 4.98
N ALA A 78 -3.57 -15.08 6.02
CA ALA A 78 -4.29 -15.58 7.19
C ALA A 78 -5.71 -16.01 6.83
N TRP A 79 -6.37 -15.26 5.93
CA TRP A 79 -7.67 -15.64 5.40
C TRP A 79 -7.60 -16.94 4.57
N ALA A 80 -6.60 -17.08 3.71
CA ALA A 80 -6.42 -18.25 2.85
C ALA A 80 -6.19 -19.54 3.67
N HIS A 81 -5.35 -19.49 4.71
CA HIS A 81 -5.21 -20.63 5.62
C HIS A 81 -6.53 -20.99 6.32
N ARG A 82 -7.23 -19.97 6.83
CA ARG A 82 -8.54 -20.18 7.46
C ARG A 82 -9.56 -20.79 6.50
N TYR A 83 -9.50 -20.44 5.21
CA TYR A 83 -10.33 -21.05 4.17
C TYR A 83 -9.99 -22.53 3.98
N VAL A 84 -8.71 -22.86 3.79
CA VAL A 84 -8.24 -24.25 3.63
C VAL A 84 -8.61 -25.12 4.84
N ASP A 85 -8.50 -24.58 6.06
CA ASP A 85 -8.84 -25.29 7.29
C ASP A 85 -10.32 -25.64 7.41
N ARG A 86 -11.20 -24.90 6.73
CA ARG A 86 -12.65 -25.09 6.75
C ARG A 86 -13.17 -25.95 5.61
N LEU A 87 -12.31 -26.35 4.67
CA LEU A 87 -12.70 -27.25 3.58
C LEU A 87 -13.08 -28.62 4.15
N THR A 88 -14.29 -29.06 3.78
CA THR A 88 -14.85 -30.37 4.09
C THR A 88 -14.73 -31.29 2.88
N GLY A 89 -14.62 -32.60 3.11
CA GLY A 89 -14.54 -33.60 2.04
C GLY A 89 -13.15 -33.80 1.42
N ILE A 90 -12.12 -33.13 1.93
CA ILE A 90 -10.71 -33.39 1.56
C ILE A 90 -10.00 -34.20 2.65
N ASP A 91 -9.05 -35.03 2.25
CA ASP A 91 -8.18 -35.72 3.19
C ASP A 91 -7.13 -34.78 3.80
N GLU A 92 -6.50 -35.22 4.90
CA GLU A 92 -5.55 -34.39 5.64
C GLU A 92 -4.28 -34.07 4.85
N ARG A 93 -3.81 -34.97 3.97
CA ARG A 93 -2.65 -34.71 3.12
C ARG A 93 -2.98 -33.63 2.11
N THR A 94 -4.13 -33.71 1.44
CA THR A 94 -4.60 -32.67 0.53
C THR A 94 -4.71 -31.32 1.23
N ARG A 95 -5.23 -31.29 2.47
CA ARG A 95 -5.27 -30.05 3.28
C ARG A 95 -3.87 -29.48 3.53
N GLN A 96 -2.89 -30.33 3.86
CA GLN A 96 -1.51 -29.91 4.07
C GLN A 96 -0.84 -29.40 2.78
N ASP A 97 -1.09 -30.06 1.66
CA ASP A 97 -0.59 -29.64 0.35
C ASP A 97 -1.15 -28.25 -0.01
N TYR A 98 -2.45 -28.01 0.20
CA TYR A 98 -3.05 -26.69 -0.02
C TYR A 98 -2.49 -25.60 0.89
N ARG A 99 -2.25 -25.89 2.18
CA ARG A 99 -1.58 -24.91 3.06
C ARG A 99 -0.19 -24.57 2.54
N ARG A 100 0.55 -25.59 2.08
CA ARG A 100 1.89 -25.40 1.50
C ARG A 100 1.85 -24.55 0.25
N ASP A 101 0.85 -24.75 -0.60
CA ASP A 101 0.67 -23.98 -1.83
C ASP A 101 0.29 -22.52 -1.53
N VAL A 102 -0.56 -22.28 -0.53
CA VAL A 102 -0.83 -20.92 -0.01
C VAL A 102 0.47 -20.25 0.47
N ASP A 103 1.29 -20.93 1.27
CA ASP A 103 2.56 -20.38 1.76
C ASP A 103 3.53 -20.04 0.61
N ASN A 104 3.61 -20.93 -0.38
CA ASN A 104 4.55 -20.80 -1.50
C ASN A 104 4.14 -19.71 -2.50
N HIS A 105 2.84 -19.61 -2.79
CA HIS A 105 2.34 -18.84 -3.92
C HIS A 105 1.66 -17.54 -3.50
N PHE A 106 0.95 -17.51 -2.36
CA PHE A 106 0.19 -16.31 -1.98
C PHE A 106 1.04 -15.31 -1.19
N SER A 107 2.19 -15.72 -0.67
CA SER A 107 3.08 -14.85 0.14
C SER A 107 3.76 -13.72 -0.66
N ILE A 108 3.82 -13.86 -1.99
CA ILE A 108 4.36 -12.84 -2.90
C ILE A 108 3.31 -11.80 -3.33
N ILE A 109 2.01 -12.06 -3.11
CA ILE A 109 0.96 -11.12 -3.51
C ILE A 109 1.09 -9.84 -2.69
N ARG A 110 1.12 -8.70 -3.39
CA ARG A 110 1.23 -7.35 -2.80
C ARG A 110 0.20 -6.46 -3.44
N HIS A 111 -0.28 -5.48 -2.67
CA HIS A 111 -1.14 -4.44 -3.20
C HIS A 111 -0.34 -3.20 -3.54
N THR A 112 -0.45 -2.71 -4.77
CA THR A 112 0.14 -1.42 -5.16
C THR A 112 -0.94 -0.35 -5.16
N ARG A 113 -0.81 0.62 -4.25
CA ARG A 113 -1.74 1.74 -4.14
C ARG A 113 -1.60 2.70 -5.33
N PRO A 114 -2.61 3.54 -5.60
CA PRO A 114 -2.55 4.54 -6.67
C PRO A 114 -1.41 5.56 -6.54
N ASP A 115 -0.86 5.74 -5.34
CA ASP A 115 0.30 6.60 -5.07
C ASP A 115 1.66 5.91 -5.37
N GLY A 116 1.63 4.65 -5.80
CA GLY A 116 2.80 3.81 -6.06
C GLY A 116 3.37 3.11 -4.82
N THR A 117 2.75 3.28 -3.65
CA THR A 117 3.19 2.61 -2.42
C THR A 117 2.77 1.14 -2.44
N VAL A 118 3.73 0.24 -2.22
CA VAL A 118 3.47 -1.21 -2.09
C VAL A 118 3.17 -1.55 -0.64
N VAL A 119 2.05 -2.22 -0.39
CA VAL A 119 1.60 -2.65 0.94
C VAL A 119 1.26 -4.14 0.97
N ASP A 120 1.12 -4.69 2.17
CA ASP A 120 0.66 -6.07 2.36
C ASP A 120 -0.76 -6.25 1.79
N ALA A 121 -0.97 -7.36 1.07
CA ALA A 121 -2.27 -7.69 0.53
C ALA A 121 -3.23 -8.17 1.64
N THR A 122 -4.42 -7.60 1.65
CA THR A 122 -5.55 -7.95 2.50
C THR A 122 -6.73 -8.37 1.63
N ILE A 123 -7.74 -8.98 2.24
CA ILE A 123 -8.95 -9.35 1.49
C ILE A 123 -9.74 -8.13 1.01
N GLY A 124 -9.53 -6.96 1.64
CA GLY A 124 -10.20 -5.71 1.31
C GLY A 124 -9.46 -4.82 0.31
N ASN A 125 -8.16 -5.02 0.10
CA ASN A 125 -7.36 -4.15 -0.78
C ASN A 125 -6.89 -4.80 -2.09
N VAL A 126 -6.90 -6.13 -2.20
CA VAL A 126 -6.38 -6.82 -3.39
C VAL A 126 -7.20 -6.46 -4.63
N ALA A 127 -6.51 -5.98 -5.65
CA ALA A 127 -7.10 -5.54 -6.91
C ALA A 127 -6.73 -6.49 -8.07
N ALA A 128 -7.39 -6.31 -9.22
CA ALA A 128 -7.13 -7.12 -10.41
C ALA A 128 -5.68 -6.98 -10.92
N ASP A 129 -5.11 -5.78 -10.84
CA ASP A 129 -3.73 -5.51 -11.24
C ASP A 129 -2.73 -6.27 -10.36
N ASP A 130 -2.98 -6.35 -9.05
CA ASP A 130 -2.14 -7.12 -8.11
C ASP A 130 -2.11 -8.61 -8.47
N ILE A 131 -3.25 -9.17 -8.91
CA ILE A 131 -3.34 -10.55 -9.37
C ILE A 131 -2.58 -10.75 -10.67
N GLN A 132 -2.64 -9.80 -11.61
CA GLN A 132 -1.87 -9.88 -12.86
C GLN A 132 -0.37 -9.82 -12.60
N ASP A 133 0.08 -8.94 -11.70
CA ASP A 133 1.48 -8.84 -11.33
C ASP A 133 1.97 -10.07 -10.57
N TRP A 134 1.12 -10.66 -9.73
CA TRP A 134 1.37 -11.95 -9.11
C TRP A 134 1.54 -13.08 -10.13
N VAL A 135 0.65 -13.20 -11.12
CA VAL A 135 0.76 -14.23 -12.17
C VAL A 135 2.07 -14.07 -12.95
N ARG A 136 2.45 -12.84 -13.30
CA ARG A 136 3.73 -12.56 -13.96
C ARG A 136 4.93 -12.93 -13.09
N ALA A 137 4.85 -12.77 -11.78
CA ALA A 137 5.89 -13.17 -10.84
C ALA A 137 6.00 -14.71 -10.76
N GLU A 138 4.88 -15.42 -10.68
CA GLU A 138 4.83 -16.88 -10.69
C GLU A 138 5.41 -17.48 -11.99
N GLU A 139 5.09 -16.90 -13.15
CA GLU A 139 5.65 -17.34 -14.45
C GLU A 139 7.18 -17.22 -14.49
N LYS A 140 7.75 -16.24 -13.81
CA LYS A 140 9.21 -16.07 -13.66
C LYS A 140 9.82 -17.03 -12.65
N GLY A 141 9.00 -17.81 -11.94
CA GLY A 141 9.43 -18.67 -10.84
C GLY A 141 9.81 -17.87 -9.58
N GLU A 142 9.36 -16.62 -9.47
CA GLU A 142 9.53 -15.84 -8.25
C GLU A 142 8.66 -16.48 -7.17
N ARG A 143 9.32 -17.08 -6.19
CA ARG A 143 8.71 -17.48 -4.93
C ARG A 143 9.27 -16.59 -3.86
N TRP A 144 8.46 -16.22 -2.87
CA TRP A 144 9.01 -15.55 -1.69
C TRP A 144 9.87 -16.57 -0.95
N VAL A 145 11.17 -16.55 -1.23
CA VAL A 145 12.13 -17.23 -0.39
C VAL A 145 12.05 -16.56 0.96
N ARG A 146 11.54 -17.28 1.96
CA ARG A 146 11.65 -16.94 3.38
C ARG A 146 13.12 -16.62 3.70
N MET A 147 13.52 -15.37 3.51
CA MET A 147 14.90 -14.90 3.59
C MET A 147 15.01 -13.64 4.44
N VAL A 148 14.57 -13.78 5.68
CA VAL A 148 15.40 -13.38 6.81
C VAL A 148 15.52 -14.64 7.67
N SER A 149 16.37 -15.62 7.33
CA SER A 149 17.52 -15.97 8.18
C SER A 149 18.43 -17.08 7.60
N ARG A 150 18.06 -17.77 6.51
CA ARG A 150 18.74 -19.03 6.12
C ARG A 150 19.79 -18.92 5.00
N SER A 151 19.74 -17.91 4.14
CA SER A 151 20.75 -17.78 3.07
C SER A 151 22.09 -17.24 3.60
N CYS A 152 22.05 -16.32 4.56
CA CYS A 152 23.25 -15.80 5.21
C CYS A 152 23.94 -16.91 6.03
N ALA A 153 23.18 -17.75 6.73
CA ALA A 153 23.71 -18.90 7.48
C ALA A 153 24.39 -19.95 6.59
N ARG A 154 23.83 -20.28 5.41
CA ARG A 154 24.44 -21.28 4.52
C ARG A 154 25.67 -20.75 3.79
N ARG A 155 25.72 -19.47 3.41
CA ARG A 155 26.94 -18.87 2.82
C ARG A 155 28.05 -18.72 3.86
N ALA A 156 27.73 -18.27 5.08
CA ALA A 156 28.71 -18.16 6.17
C ALA A 156 29.26 -19.53 6.57
N SER A 157 28.41 -20.56 6.67
CA SER A 157 28.82 -21.91 7.07
C SER A 157 29.65 -22.62 5.99
N ARG A 158 29.39 -22.38 4.70
CA ARG A 158 30.19 -22.93 3.59
C ARG A 158 31.57 -22.26 3.49
N ALA A 159 31.63 -20.93 3.62
CA ALA A 159 32.89 -20.19 3.65
C ALA A 159 33.77 -20.57 4.86
N ALA A 160 33.17 -20.76 6.04
CA ALA A 160 33.88 -21.21 7.24
C ALA A 160 34.43 -22.64 7.12
N CYS A 161 33.67 -23.55 6.50
CA CYS A 161 34.10 -24.94 6.29
C CYS A 161 35.20 -25.06 5.21
N GLU A 162 35.20 -24.16 4.23
CA GLU A 162 36.22 -24.08 3.17
C GLU A 162 37.54 -23.46 3.68
N ALA A 163 37.46 -22.51 4.62
CA ALA A 163 38.64 -21.97 5.30
C ALA A 163 39.35 -22.98 6.22
N LEU A 164 38.60 -23.90 6.85
CA LEU A 164 39.14 -24.95 7.72
C LEU A 164 39.69 -26.17 6.95
N ARG A 165 39.43 -26.27 5.64
CA ARG A 165 39.91 -27.39 4.79
C ARG A 165 41.20 -27.10 4.03
N ARG A 166 41.83 -25.93 4.19
CA ARG A 166 43.13 -25.65 3.58
C ARG A 166 44.24 -26.32 4.40
N PRO A 167 44.95 -27.34 3.88
CA PRO A 167 46.14 -27.85 4.56
C PRO A 167 47.22 -26.76 4.55
N ALA A 168 47.81 -26.52 5.71
CA ALA A 168 48.99 -25.67 5.86
C ALA A 168 50.09 -26.23 4.96
N ARG A 169 50.38 -25.53 3.85
CA ARG A 169 51.60 -25.78 3.11
C ARG A 169 52.73 -25.11 3.89
N SER A 170 53.62 -25.95 4.41
CA SER A 170 54.95 -25.63 4.95
C SER A 170 55.81 -24.89 3.93
#